data_AF-A0AAV2DJQ2-F1
#
_entry.id   AF-A0AAV2DJQ2-F1
#
_cell.length_a   1.000
_cell.length_b   1.000
_cell.length_c   1.000
_cell.angle_alpha   90.00
_cell.angle_beta   90.00
_cell.angle_gamma   90.00
#
_symmetry.space_group_name_H-M   'P 1'
#
loop_
_entity.id
_entity.type
_entity.pdbx_description
1 polymer ?
#
loop_
_entity_poly.entity_id
_entity_poly.type
_entity_poly.pdbx_seq_one_letter_code
_entity_poly.pdbx_strand_id
1 'polypeptide(L)'
;MRVAVKESCMVRPAKETPRQRLWLSNLDQLVVKKNDHMMTTMLQPYRPDGRSRNFFDGRVMKESLSQALVTFFPAAGRLARDESGEFEIDCGGQGVLFVEAETDATISDMGDFQPGPQLLQLVPQVDFSKGISSFPLLLVQLTRFRCGGVCLGIGYHHGLSDGTECYNLFTKWASLARGRLPVTANLLPFLDRTILRSRSPPAPTCHFVLNFGWGDPIFTRSPSYEGSRFILSKPNDENDVSSLSINLEAVAMERFKGLFNTTWPQLHSHL
;
A
#
# COMPACT_ATOMS: atom_id res chain seq x y z
N MET A 1 -9.45 -17.14 17.31
CA MET A 1 -10.28 -15.94 17.11
C MET A 1 -11.32 -16.25 16.05
N ARG A 2 -12.60 -15.95 16.28
CA ARG A 2 -13.65 -16.12 15.28
C ARG A 2 -14.07 -14.76 14.74
N VAL A 3 -13.85 -14.52 13.45
CA VAL A 3 -14.34 -13.31 12.76
C VAL A 3 -15.66 -13.63 12.07
N ALA A 4 -16.72 -12.88 12.39
CA ALA A 4 -18.04 -13.01 11.80
C ALA A 4 -18.33 -11.80 10.91
N VAL A 5 -18.50 -12.04 9.61
CA VAL A 5 -18.92 -11.01 8.66
C VAL A 5 -20.39 -10.66 8.91
N LYS A 6 -20.68 -9.36 9.00
CA LYS A 6 -22.03 -8.79 9.17
C LYS A 6 -22.61 -8.31 7.86
N GLU A 7 -21.80 -7.59 7.10
CA GLU A 7 -22.21 -6.97 5.84
C GLU A 7 -21.02 -6.96 4.89
N SER A 8 -21.29 -7.10 3.60
CA SER A 8 -20.33 -6.79 2.55
C SER A 8 -21.03 -6.03 1.43
N CYS A 9 -20.36 -5.01 0.90
CA CYS A 9 -20.89 -4.18 -0.19
C CYS A 9 -19.78 -3.66 -1.09
N MET A 10 -20.14 -3.28 -2.33
CA MET A 10 -19.26 -2.50 -3.21
C MET A 10 -19.47 -1.01 -2.98
N VAL A 11 -18.42 -0.31 -2.56
CA VAL A 11 -18.41 1.16 -2.47
C VAL A 11 -17.93 1.72 -3.80
N ARG A 12 -18.80 2.41 -4.52
CA ARG A 12 -18.51 3.07 -5.81
C ARG A 12 -18.18 4.56 -5.60
N PRO A 13 -17.51 5.22 -6.57
CA PRO A 13 -17.33 6.66 -6.53
C PRO A 13 -18.66 7.41 -6.37
N ALA A 14 -18.67 8.48 -5.56
CA ALA A 14 -19.87 9.25 -5.24
C ALA A 14 -20.44 10.05 -6.43
N LYS A 15 -19.62 10.23 -7.48
CA LYS A 15 -19.94 10.94 -8.71
C LYS A 15 -19.39 10.15 -9.88
N GLU A 16 -19.86 10.46 -11.08
CA GLU A 16 -19.27 9.92 -12.30
C GLU A 16 -17.79 10.32 -12.40
N THR A 17 -16.96 9.35 -12.78
CA THR A 17 -15.51 9.49 -12.92
C THR A 17 -15.11 9.14 -14.36
N PRO A 18 -13.98 9.66 -14.87
CA PRO A 18 -13.52 9.33 -16.21
C PRO A 18 -13.41 7.81 -16.43
N ARG A 19 -14.14 7.30 -17.43
CA ARG A 19 -14.04 5.92 -17.87
C ARG A 19 -12.90 5.81 -18.87
N GLN A 20 -11.81 5.19 -18.44
CA GLN A 20 -10.61 5.07 -19.27
C GLN A 20 -9.78 3.84 -18.87
N ARG A 21 -8.86 3.48 -19.75
CA ARG A 21 -7.80 2.52 -19.47
C ARG A 21 -6.57 3.29 -19.02
N LEU A 22 -6.16 3.08 -17.79
CA LEU A 22 -4.98 3.74 -17.23
C LEU A 22 -3.76 2.84 -17.49
N TRP A 23 -2.89 3.32 -18.36
CA TRP A 23 -1.61 2.68 -18.67
C TRP A 23 -0.74 2.58 -17.42
N LEU A 24 -0.16 1.41 -17.19
CA LEU A 24 0.80 1.15 -16.12
C LEU A 24 2.23 1.30 -16.66
N SER A 25 3.04 2.05 -15.93
CA SER A 25 4.43 2.30 -16.30
C SER A 25 5.30 1.07 -16.19
N ASN A 26 6.49 1.10 -16.80
CA ASN A 26 7.45 0.01 -16.65
C ASN A 26 7.78 -0.28 -15.18
N LEU A 27 7.79 0.75 -14.31
CA LEU A 27 7.98 0.57 -12.87
C LEU A 27 6.81 -0.17 -12.22
N ASP A 28 5.59 0.13 -12.64
CA ASP A 28 4.40 -0.57 -12.18
C ASP A 28 4.41 -2.04 -12.65
N GLN A 29 4.77 -2.30 -13.92
CA GLN A 29 4.85 -3.67 -14.46
C GLN A 29 5.84 -4.56 -13.67
N LEU A 30 6.91 -3.99 -13.11
CA LEU A 30 7.89 -4.72 -12.32
C LEU A 30 7.32 -5.27 -11.00
N VAL A 31 6.35 -4.58 -10.42
CA VAL A 31 5.75 -4.93 -9.12
C VAL A 31 4.39 -5.59 -9.25
N VAL A 32 3.69 -5.40 -10.38
CA VAL A 32 2.39 -6.03 -10.63
C VAL A 32 2.54 -7.55 -10.69
N LYS A 33 1.78 -8.22 -9.83
CA LYS A 33 1.56 -9.67 -9.92
C LYS A 33 0.07 -9.93 -10.07
N LYS A 34 -0.26 -10.95 -10.85
CA LYS A 34 -1.64 -11.33 -11.17
C LYS A 34 -2.51 -11.54 -9.92
N ASN A 35 -1.93 -12.10 -8.87
CA ASN A 35 -2.63 -12.57 -7.68
C ASN A 35 -1.97 -11.99 -6.42
N ASP A 36 -1.88 -10.66 -6.34
CA ASP A 36 -1.18 -10.01 -5.23
C ASP A 36 -1.95 -8.81 -4.69
N HIS A 37 -2.32 -8.92 -3.42
CA HIS A 37 -2.79 -7.80 -2.61
C HIS A 37 -1.86 -7.69 -1.43
N MET A 38 -1.18 -6.56 -1.32
CA MET A 38 -0.49 -6.19 -0.11
C MET A 38 -1.53 -6.04 1.01
N MET A 39 -1.31 -6.77 2.09
CA MET A 39 -2.20 -6.77 3.24
C MET A 39 -1.61 -5.88 4.32
N THR A 40 -2.42 -4.96 4.83
CA THR A 40 -2.06 -4.13 5.99
C THR A 40 -3.25 -3.99 6.93
N THR A 41 -2.98 -3.86 8.22
CA THR A 41 -4.00 -3.70 9.26
C THR A 41 -3.70 -2.47 10.08
N MET A 42 -4.65 -1.55 10.18
CA MET A 42 -4.59 -0.41 11.09
C MET A 42 -5.45 -0.69 12.31
N LEU A 43 -4.82 -0.72 13.48
CA LEU A 43 -5.51 -0.96 14.75
C LEU A 43 -5.73 0.36 15.47
N GLN A 44 -6.93 0.52 16.00
CA GLN A 44 -7.29 1.64 16.85
C GLN A 44 -7.82 1.11 18.18
N PRO A 45 -7.07 1.28 19.28
CA PRO A 45 -7.60 1.01 20.61
C PRO A 45 -8.83 1.91 20.82
N TYR A 46 -9.84 1.36 21.50
CA TYR A 46 -11.13 2.00 21.77
C TYR A 46 -10.98 3.47 22.20
N ARG A 47 -12.02 4.29 21.95
CA ARG A 47 -11.98 5.69 22.43
C ARG A 47 -11.99 5.76 23.96
N PRO A 48 -11.13 6.59 24.58
CA PRO A 48 -11.14 6.82 26.03
C PRO A 48 -12.48 7.31 26.57
N ASP A 49 -13.31 7.94 25.74
CA ASP A 49 -14.62 8.47 26.11
C ASP A 49 -15.70 7.41 26.33
N GLY A 50 -15.45 6.13 25.95
CA GLY A 50 -16.28 4.95 26.25
C GLY A 50 -17.76 5.01 25.79
N ARG A 51 -18.19 6.09 25.13
CA ARG A 51 -19.61 6.43 24.93
C ARG A 51 -19.96 6.85 23.51
N SER A 52 -18.97 7.01 22.63
CA SER A 52 -19.19 7.30 21.22
C SER A 52 -19.79 6.07 20.50
N ARG A 53 -21.13 5.94 20.45
CA ARG A 53 -21.85 4.96 19.62
C ARG A 53 -21.44 5.00 18.13
N ASN A 54 -20.81 6.10 17.71
CA ASN A 54 -20.41 6.37 16.33
C ASN A 54 -18.91 6.16 16.07
N PHE A 55 -18.17 5.47 16.97
CA PHE A 55 -16.74 5.21 16.76
C PHE A 55 -16.55 4.29 15.56
N PHE A 56 -15.87 4.80 14.52
CA PHE A 56 -15.77 4.14 13.21
C PHE A 56 -17.15 3.76 12.63
N ASP A 57 -18.13 4.65 12.65
CA ASP A 57 -19.45 4.41 12.02
C ASP A 57 -19.28 3.93 10.56
N GLY A 58 -19.77 2.73 10.26
CA GLY A 58 -19.62 2.09 8.95
C GLY A 58 -20.25 2.90 7.82
N ARG A 59 -21.35 3.62 8.08
CA ARG A 59 -21.98 4.51 7.10
C ARG A 59 -21.07 5.69 6.77
N VAL A 60 -20.51 6.35 7.78
CA VAL A 60 -19.56 7.47 7.57
C VAL A 60 -18.32 6.99 6.82
N MET A 61 -17.81 5.80 7.15
CA MET A 61 -16.67 5.19 6.47
C MET A 61 -16.97 4.91 4.99
N LYS A 62 -18.12 4.32 4.66
CA LYS A 62 -18.56 4.03 3.29
C LYS A 62 -18.81 5.31 2.48
N GLU A 63 -19.51 6.29 3.05
CA GLU A 63 -19.82 7.57 2.39
C GLU A 63 -18.55 8.38 2.10
N SER A 64 -17.64 8.48 3.05
CA SER A 64 -16.37 9.19 2.87
C SER A 64 -15.41 8.48 1.91
N LEU A 65 -15.42 7.13 1.88
CA LEU A 65 -14.66 6.37 0.89
C LEU A 65 -15.21 6.62 -0.51
N SER A 66 -16.53 6.59 -0.67
CA SER A 66 -17.21 6.91 -1.93
C SER A 66 -16.81 8.30 -2.46
N GLN A 67 -16.70 9.29 -1.57
CA GLN A 67 -16.23 10.63 -1.92
C GLN A 67 -14.74 10.66 -2.30
N ALA A 68 -13.88 9.96 -1.57
CA ALA A 68 -12.44 9.87 -1.87
C ALA A 68 -12.19 9.24 -3.25
N LEU A 69 -12.98 8.22 -3.60
CA LEU A 69 -12.91 7.51 -4.88
C LEU A 69 -13.27 8.39 -6.09
N VAL A 70 -13.86 9.57 -5.91
CA VAL A 70 -14.01 10.52 -7.02
C VAL A 70 -12.65 11.06 -7.46
N THR A 71 -11.80 11.40 -6.50
CA THR A 71 -10.44 11.89 -6.75
C THR A 71 -9.48 10.76 -7.12
N PHE A 72 -9.60 9.62 -6.43
CA PHE A 72 -8.76 8.44 -6.64
C PHE A 72 -9.52 7.34 -7.40
N PHE A 73 -10.16 7.71 -8.50
CA PHE A 73 -11.06 6.82 -9.25
C PHE A 73 -10.42 5.52 -9.78
N PRO A 74 -9.10 5.43 -10.09
CA PRO A 74 -8.50 4.15 -10.47
C PRO A 74 -8.63 3.09 -9.39
N ALA A 75 -8.73 3.47 -8.10
CA ALA A 75 -8.89 2.52 -7.00
C ALA A 75 -10.23 1.76 -7.04
N ALA A 76 -11.25 2.33 -7.69
CA ALA A 76 -12.53 1.66 -7.93
C ALA A 76 -12.54 0.80 -9.20
N GLY A 77 -11.42 0.76 -9.94
CA GLY A 77 -11.27 0.01 -11.18
C GLY A 77 -10.96 -1.47 -10.98
N ARG A 78 -10.53 -2.12 -12.07
CA ARG A 78 -10.11 -3.53 -12.09
C ARG A 78 -8.78 -3.67 -12.84
N LEU A 79 -7.99 -4.68 -12.48
CA LEU A 79 -6.82 -5.02 -13.28
C LEU A 79 -7.29 -5.63 -14.60
N ALA A 80 -6.61 -5.26 -15.68
CA ALA A 80 -6.89 -5.77 -17.00
C ALA A 80 -5.60 -5.86 -17.82
N ARG A 81 -5.72 -6.25 -19.09
CA ARG A 81 -4.62 -6.27 -20.05
C ARG A 81 -4.98 -5.47 -21.29
N ASP A 82 -3.98 -4.83 -21.87
CA ASP A 82 -4.09 -4.20 -23.18
C ASP A 82 -3.93 -5.23 -24.31
N GLU A 83 -3.96 -4.76 -25.57
CA GLU A 83 -3.82 -5.60 -26.77
C GLU A 83 -2.44 -6.29 -26.86
N SER A 84 -1.40 -5.70 -26.27
CA SER A 84 -0.06 -6.27 -26.22
C SER A 84 0.11 -7.30 -25.08
N GLY A 85 -0.90 -7.40 -24.21
CA GLY A 85 -0.89 -8.27 -23.05
C GLY A 85 -0.27 -7.64 -21.81
N GLU A 86 0.16 -6.37 -21.86
CA GLU A 86 0.67 -5.65 -20.69
C GLU A 86 -0.45 -5.32 -19.71
N PHE A 87 -0.13 -5.22 -18.42
CA PHE A 87 -1.15 -4.90 -17.43
C PHE A 87 -1.58 -3.44 -17.54
N GLU A 88 -2.87 -3.20 -17.33
CA GLU A 88 -3.44 -1.85 -17.21
C GLU A 88 -4.58 -1.83 -16.19
N ILE A 89 -5.05 -0.64 -15.82
CA ILE A 89 -6.21 -0.49 -14.94
C ILE A 89 -7.42 -0.07 -15.76
N ASP A 90 -8.47 -0.87 -15.68
CA ASP A 90 -9.79 -0.54 -16.17
C ASP A 90 -10.52 0.38 -15.18
N CYS A 91 -10.57 1.67 -15.46
CA CYS A 91 -11.26 2.65 -14.60
C CYS A 91 -12.78 2.66 -14.87
N GLY A 92 -13.44 1.51 -14.69
CA GLY A 92 -14.88 1.33 -14.92
C GLY A 92 -15.77 1.76 -13.76
N GLY A 93 -15.21 2.15 -12.62
CA GLY A 93 -15.96 2.55 -11.42
C GLY A 93 -16.74 1.42 -10.75
N GLN A 94 -16.31 0.17 -10.94
CA GLN A 94 -16.96 -1.03 -10.41
C GLN A 94 -17.06 -1.02 -8.87
N GLY A 95 -16.08 -0.39 -8.22
CA GLY A 95 -16.06 -0.12 -6.78
C GLY A 95 -15.05 -0.96 -6.00
N VAL A 96 -14.95 -0.63 -4.73
CA VAL A 96 -14.08 -1.21 -3.70
C VAL A 96 -14.88 -2.15 -2.82
N LEU A 97 -14.34 -3.32 -2.44
CA LEU A 97 -15.01 -4.18 -1.46
C LEU A 97 -14.90 -3.55 -0.08
N PHE A 98 -16.02 -3.35 0.59
CA PHE A 98 -16.08 -2.97 1.99
C PHE A 98 -16.84 -4.03 2.78
N VAL A 99 -16.19 -4.58 3.80
CA VAL A 99 -16.71 -5.63 4.69
C VAL A 99 -16.81 -5.08 6.10
N GLU A 100 -17.95 -5.26 6.74
CA GLU A 100 -18.11 -5.04 8.18
C GLU A 100 -18.14 -6.39 8.89
N ALA A 101 -17.31 -6.53 9.93
CA ALA A 101 -17.16 -7.76 10.69
C ALA A 101 -17.04 -7.49 12.18
N GLU A 102 -17.27 -8.52 12.98
CA GLU A 102 -17.03 -8.50 14.42
C GLU A 102 -16.22 -9.74 14.85
N THR A 103 -15.58 -9.65 16.01
CA THR A 103 -14.83 -10.75 16.61
C THR A 103 -15.06 -10.81 18.12
N ASP A 104 -15.03 -12.02 18.66
CA ASP A 104 -15.10 -12.28 20.10
C ASP A 104 -13.79 -11.98 20.84
N ALA A 105 -12.70 -11.83 20.10
CA ALA A 105 -11.40 -11.40 20.62
C ALA A 105 -11.40 -9.92 21.03
N THR A 106 -10.39 -9.57 21.81
CA THR A 106 -9.99 -8.21 22.16
C THR A 106 -8.72 -7.83 21.40
N ILE A 107 -8.42 -6.53 21.27
CA ILE A 107 -7.14 -6.09 20.66
C ILE A 107 -5.94 -6.66 21.42
N SER A 108 -6.02 -6.81 22.75
CA SER A 108 -4.94 -7.37 23.56
C SER A 108 -4.66 -8.84 23.24
N ASP A 109 -5.66 -9.59 22.75
CA ASP A 109 -5.48 -10.99 22.32
C ASP A 109 -4.62 -11.11 21.05
N MET A 110 -4.36 -9.99 20.35
CA MET A 110 -3.51 -9.95 19.15
C MET A 110 -2.01 -9.85 19.48
N GLY A 111 -1.64 -9.77 20.77
CA GLY A 111 -0.25 -9.75 21.22
C GLY A 111 0.53 -8.54 20.71
N ASP A 112 1.71 -8.79 20.14
CA ASP A 112 2.64 -7.80 19.58
C ASP A 112 2.37 -7.48 18.10
N PHE A 113 1.24 -7.96 17.56
CA PHE A 113 0.79 -7.69 16.18
C PHE A 113 1.75 -8.21 15.10
N GLN A 114 2.49 -9.29 15.39
CA GLN A 114 3.31 -9.95 14.37
C GLN A 114 2.44 -10.47 13.22
N PRO A 115 2.90 -10.32 11.96
CA PRO A 115 2.25 -10.93 10.81
C PRO A 115 2.00 -12.42 11.05
N GLY A 116 0.73 -12.83 10.93
CA GLY A 116 0.36 -14.22 11.16
C GLY A 116 -1.08 -14.53 10.77
N PRO A 117 -1.50 -15.81 10.86
CA PRO A 117 -2.83 -16.26 10.43
C PRO A 117 -4.00 -15.53 11.09
N GLN A 118 -3.80 -14.95 12.27
CA GLN A 118 -4.81 -14.17 12.99
C GLN A 118 -5.06 -12.81 12.33
N LEU A 119 -4.00 -12.08 11.94
CA LEU A 119 -4.13 -10.80 11.24
C LEU A 119 -4.70 -10.97 9.83
N LEU A 120 -4.40 -12.09 9.15
CA LEU A 120 -4.96 -12.40 7.84
C LEU A 120 -6.49 -12.53 7.87
N GLN A 121 -7.09 -12.95 8.99
CA GLN A 121 -8.54 -13.01 9.15
C GLN A 121 -9.19 -11.61 9.29
N LEU A 122 -8.39 -10.57 9.56
CA LEU A 122 -8.84 -9.19 9.70
C LEU A 122 -8.83 -8.44 8.37
N VAL A 123 -8.39 -9.06 7.28
CA VAL A 123 -8.34 -8.51 5.91
C VAL A 123 -9.24 -9.37 4.99
N PRO A 124 -9.96 -8.78 4.02
CA PRO A 124 -10.74 -9.57 3.08
C PRO A 124 -9.87 -10.54 2.28
N GLN A 125 -10.29 -11.80 2.22
CA GLN A 125 -9.66 -12.79 1.36
C GLN A 125 -10.10 -12.58 -0.10
N VAL A 126 -9.18 -12.80 -1.04
CA VAL A 126 -9.42 -12.59 -2.47
C VAL A 126 -9.42 -13.93 -3.19
N ASP A 127 -10.50 -14.21 -3.92
CA ASP A 127 -10.58 -15.36 -4.82
C ASP A 127 -9.96 -15.00 -6.18
N PHE A 128 -8.73 -15.45 -6.38
CA PHE A 128 -7.98 -15.22 -7.62
C PHE A 128 -8.36 -16.18 -8.76
N SER A 129 -9.20 -17.19 -8.52
CA SER A 129 -9.54 -18.22 -9.51
C SER A 129 -10.34 -17.68 -10.71
N LYS A 130 -11.06 -16.57 -10.51
CA LYS A 130 -11.96 -15.96 -11.50
C LYS A 130 -11.27 -14.97 -12.45
N GLY A 131 -9.94 -14.83 -12.35
CA GLY A 131 -9.14 -13.97 -13.22
C GLY A 131 -9.00 -12.52 -12.72
N ILE A 132 -8.09 -11.77 -13.35
CA ILE A 132 -7.61 -10.47 -12.84
C ILE A 132 -8.65 -9.37 -12.75
N SER A 133 -9.66 -9.42 -13.63
CA SER A 133 -10.70 -8.40 -13.69
C SER A 133 -11.87 -8.69 -12.75
N SER A 134 -11.85 -9.84 -12.07
CA SER A 134 -12.95 -10.28 -11.20
C SER A 134 -12.89 -9.67 -9.80
N PHE A 135 -11.71 -9.33 -9.30
CA PHE A 135 -11.51 -8.84 -7.93
C PHE A 135 -11.19 -7.34 -7.88
N PRO A 136 -11.59 -6.63 -6.81
CA PRO A 136 -11.25 -5.21 -6.63
C PRO A 136 -9.75 -4.97 -6.44
N LEU A 137 -9.28 -3.79 -6.83
CA LEU A 137 -7.91 -3.34 -6.56
C LEU A 137 -7.70 -2.93 -5.09
N LEU A 138 -8.76 -2.44 -4.44
CA LEU A 138 -8.78 -2.13 -3.01
C LEU A 138 -9.89 -2.93 -2.34
N LEU A 139 -9.59 -3.52 -1.19
CA LEU A 139 -10.52 -4.21 -0.30
C LEU A 139 -10.32 -3.69 1.11
N VAL A 140 -11.41 -3.52 1.84
CA VAL A 140 -11.42 -2.98 3.20
C VAL A 140 -12.29 -3.87 4.07
N GLN A 141 -11.79 -4.21 5.26
CA GLN A 141 -12.57 -4.85 6.32
C GLN A 141 -12.50 -4.02 7.60
N LEU A 142 -13.66 -3.60 8.07
CA LEU A 142 -13.84 -2.98 9.36
C LEU A 142 -14.24 -4.06 10.38
N THR A 143 -13.29 -4.48 11.22
CA THR A 143 -13.53 -5.50 12.25
C THR A 143 -13.65 -4.87 13.63
N ARG A 144 -14.79 -5.05 14.30
CA ARG A 144 -15.01 -4.60 15.69
C ARG A 144 -14.67 -5.71 16.67
N PHE A 145 -13.84 -5.40 17.66
CA PHE A 145 -13.48 -6.32 18.74
C PHE A 145 -14.48 -6.22 19.89
N ARG A 146 -14.56 -7.29 20.70
CA ARG A 146 -15.39 -7.34 21.92
C ARG A 146 -15.07 -6.22 22.91
N CYS A 147 -13.83 -5.76 22.98
CA CYS A 147 -13.39 -4.65 23.83
C CYS A 147 -13.77 -3.26 23.28
N GLY A 148 -14.49 -3.16 22.15
CA GLY A 148 -14.83 -1.88 21.50
C GLY A 148 -13.72 -1.30 20.63
N GLY A 149 -12.54 -1.93 20.60
CA GLY A 149 -11.47 -1.61 19.66
C GLY A 149 -11.84 -1.98 18.22
N VAL A 150 -11.11 -1.42 17.26
CA VAL A 150 -11.40 -1.61 15.84
C VAL A 150 -10.12 -1.90 15.06
N CYS A 151 -10.17 -2.84 14.11
CA CYS A 151 -9.16 -3.05 13.08
C CYS A 151 -9.73 -2.67 11.73
N LEU A 152 -8.97 -1.89 10.97
CA LEU A 152 -9.19 -1.65 9.55
C LEU A 152 -8.17 -2.48 8.77
N GLY A 153 -8.60 -3.63 8.26
CA GLY A 153 -7.81 -4.46 7.37
C GLY A 153 -7.96 -4.01 5.91
N ILE A 154 -6.86 -3.96 5.19
CA ILE A 154 -6.77 -3.44 3.84
C ILE A 154 -6.05 -4.46 2.98
N GLY A 155 -6.68 -4.84 1.87
CA GLY A 155 -6.05 -5.53 0.76
C GLY A 155 -5.85 -4.55 -0.38
N TYR A 156 -4.60 -4.33 -0.80
CA TYR A 156 -4.23 -3.32 -1.79
C TYR A 156 -3.42 -3.93 -2.93
N HIS A 157 -3.92 -3.86 -4.15
CA HIS A 157 -3.21 -4.38 -5.30
C HIS A 157 -2.09 -3.42 -5.71
N HIS A 158 -0.83 -3.88 -5.69
CA HIS A 158 0.35 -3.01 -5.86
C HIS A 158 0.42 -2.32 -7.24
N GLY A 159 -0.26 -2.87 -8.26
CA GLY A 159 -0.40 -2.19 -9.56
C GLY A 159 -1.13 -0.85 -9.51
N LEU A 160 -1.94 -0.62 -8.47
CA LEU A 160 -2.69 0.62 -8.32
C LEU A 160 -1.77 1.78 -7.96
N SER A 161 -0.83 1.60 -7.04
CA SER A 161 0.20 2.60 -6.73
C SER A 161 1.30 2.04 -5.83
N ASP A 162 2.31 2.87 -5.52
CA ASP A 162 3.23 2.63 -4.42
C ASP A 162 2.60 2.92 -3.04
N GLY A 163 3.38 2.73 -1.98
CA GLY A 163 2.95 2.98 -0.60
C GLY A 163 2.65 4.45 -0.30
N THR A 164 3.37 5.39 -0.93
CA THR A 164 3.17 6.84 -0.73
C THR A 164 1.80 7.27 -1.20
N GLU A 165 1.42 6.84 -2.40
CA GLU A 165 0.14 7.21 -2.99
C GLU A 165 -1.04 6.46 -2.36
N CYS A 166 -0.80 5.23 -1.90
CA CYS A 166 -1.74 4.48 -1.07
C CYS A 166 -2.02 5.22 0.25
N TYR A 167 -0.98 5.77 0.89
CA TYR A 167 -1.11 6.60 2.08
C TYR A 167 -1.88 7.90 1.80
N ASN A 168 -1.66 8.56 0.65
CA ASN A 168 -2.41 9.76 0.26
C ASN A 168 -3.91 9.47 0.13
N LEU A 169 -4.28 8.35 -0.49
CA LEU A 169 -5.67 7.89 -0.57
C LEU A 169 -6.30 7.73 0.83
N PHE A 170 -5.63 7.00 1.74
CA PHE A 170 -6.15 6.80 3.09
C PHE A 170 -6.21 8.09 3.92
N THR A 171 -5.25 8.98 3.73
CA THR A 171 -5.24 10.31 4.38
C THR A 171 -6.42 11.15 3.89
N LYS A 172 -6.69 11.16 2.58
CA LYS A 172 -7.86 11.83 2.00
C LYS A 172 -9.16 11.24 2.54
N TRP A 173 -9.29 9.92 2.51
CA TRP A 173 -10.46 9.21 3.02
C TRP A 173 -10.72 9.52 4.50
N ALA A 174 -9.71 9.40 5.36
CA ALA A 174 -9.83 9.70 6.78
C ALA A 174 -10.18 11.17 7.05
N SER A 175 -9.70 12.09 6.20
CA SER A 175 -10.07 13.51 6.31
C SER A 175 -11.54 13.76 6.00
N LEU A 176 -12.05 13.15 4.93
CA LEU A 176 -13.46 13.23 4.56
C LEU A 176 -14.36 12.58 5.63
N ALA A 177 -13.93 11.45 6.21
CA ALA A 177 -14.65 10.79 7.30
C ALA A 177 -14.78 11.66 8.56
N ARG A 178 -13.83 12.57 8.80
CA ARG A 178 -13.87 13.54 9.90
C ARG A 178 -14.69 14.80 9.57
N GLY A 179 -15.34 14.87 8.41
CA GLY A 179 -16.08 16.05 7.96
C GLY A 179 -15.20 17.26 7.70
N ARG A 180 -13.88 17.08 7.51
CA ARG A 180 -13.00 18.19 7.14
C ARG A 180 -13.25 18.52 5.67
N LEU A 181 -13.36 19.82 5.37
CA LEU A 181 -13.48 20.37 4.01
C LEU A 181 -12.41 19.78 3.07
N PRO A 182 -12.61 19.83 1.73
CA PRO A 182 -11.75 19.14 0.79
C PRO A 182 -10.30 19.48 1.08
N VAL A 183 -9.51 18.46 1.41
CA VAL A 183 -8.09 18.61 1.74
C VAL A 183 -7.42 19.51 0.71
N THR A 184 -6.53 20.38 1.19
CA THR A 184 -5.62 21.24 0.43
C THR A 184 -5.20 20.61 -0.89
N ALA A 185 -5.03 21.44 -1.93
CA ALA A 185 -4.67 21.02 -3.30
C ALA A 185 -3.51 20.00 -3.37
N ASN A 186 -2.67 19.95 -2.34
CA ASN A 186 -1.53 19.05 -2.18
C ASN A 186 -1.87 17.54 -2.09
N LEU A 187 -3.14 17.12 -1.95
CA LEU A 187 -3.53 15.70 -2.00
C LEU A 187 -4.31 15.32 -3.27
N LEU A 188 -4.23 16.13 -4.34
CA LEU A 188 -4.78 15.73 -5.63
C LEU A 188 -3.77 14.85 -6.37
N PRO A 189 -4.15 13.63 -6.76
CA PRO A 189 -3.25 12.72 -7.46
C PRO A 189 -3.03 13.21 -8.89
N PHE A 190 -1.79 13.10 -9.37
CA PHE A 190 -1.49 13.25 -10.78
C PHE A 190 -1.61 11.87 -11.45
N LEU A 191 -2.70 11.67 -12.20
CA LEU A 191 -3.11 10.35 -12.71
C LEU A 191 -2.67 10.10 -14.16
N ASP A 192 -1.62 10.76 -14.62
CA ASP A 192 -1.02 10.51 -15.93
C ASP A 192 0.36 9.86 -15.77
N ARG A 193 0.41 8.54 -15.89
CA ARG A 193 1.67 7.79 -15.78
C ARG A 193 2.54 7.92 -17.03
N THR A 194 2.05 8.52 -18.11
CA THR A 194 2.80 8.62 -19.37
C THR A 194 4.05 9.48 -19.25
N ILE A 195 4.16 10.32 -18.22
CA ILE A 195 5.39 11.03 -17.86
C ILE A 195 6.57 10.09 -17.56
N LEU A 196 6.28 8.83 -17.21
CA LEU A 196 7.27 7.78 -16.97
C LEU A 196 7.55 6.92 -18.22
N ARG A 197 6.96 7.24 -19.38
CA ARG A 197 7.30 6.54 -20.63
C ARG A 197 8.75 6.76 -20.99
N SER A 198 9.38 5.71 -21.51
CA SER A 198 10.67 5.85 -22.16
C SER A 198 10.54 6.86 -23.32
N ARG A 199 11.55 7.72 -23.45
CA ARG A 199 11.64 8.64 -24.59
C ARG A 199 11.89 7.82 -25.87
N SER A 200 11.31 8.27 -26.98
CA SER A 200 11.59 7.73 -28.31
C SER A 200 12.00 8.88 -29.25
N PRO A 201 13.27 8.95 -29.71
CA PRO A 201 14.35 8.03 -29.38
C PRO A 201 14.75 8.11 -27.89
N PRO A 202 15.38 7.05 -27.32
CA PRO A 202 15.94 7.12 -25.99
C PRO A 202 16.91 8.30 -25.90
N ALA A 203 16.58 9.28 -25.05
CA ALA A 203 17.45 10.42 -24.78
C ALA A 203 17.89 10.37 -23.30
N PRO A 204 18.79 9.43 -22.95
CA PRO A 204 19.34 9.37 -21.61
C PRO A 204 20.11 10.66 -21.35
N THR A 205 19.54 11.57 -20.57
CA THR A 205 20.26 12.76 -20.06
C THR A 205 21.14 12.43 -18.85
N CYS A 206 21.10 11.17 -18.42
CA CYS A 206 21.72 10.64 -17.23
C CYS A 206 23.05 9.99 -17.60
N HIS A 207 24.14 10.76 -17.62
CA HIS A 207 25.51 10.21 -17.53
C HIS A 207 25.84 9.94 -16.06
N PHE A 208 24.99 9.18 -15.36
CA PHE A 208 25.44 8.58 -14.11
C PHE A 208 26.12 7.28 -14.47
N VAL A 209 27.43 7.34 -14.72
CA VAL A 209 28.27 6.18 -14.47
C VAL A 209 28.25 5.99 -12.95
N LEU A 210 27.26 5.28 -12.43
CA LEU A 210 27.28 4.75 -11.07
C LEU A 210 28.29 3.62 -11.01
N ASN A 211 29.56 3.95 -11.26
CA ASN A 211 30.67 3.10 -10.88
C ASN A 211 30.96 3.40 -9.42
N PHE A 212 30.27 2.72 -8.52
CA PHE A 212 30.59 2.69 -7.09
C PHE A 212 31.95 2.02 -6.81
N GLY A 213 32.72 1.66 -7.84
CA GLY A 213 33.95 0.87 -7.77
C GLY A 213 33.74 -0.64 -8.03
N TRP A 214 32.50 -1.07 -8.33
CA TRP A 214 32.09 -2.49 -8.34
C TRP A 214 31.64 -3.03 -9.70
N GLY A 215 31.78 -2.26 -10.79
CA GLY A 215 31.30 -2.62 -12.13
C GLY A 215 29.85 -2.20 -12.40
N ASP A 216 29.29 -2.64 -13.52
CA ASP A 216 27.93 -2.29 -13.95
C ASP A 216 26.89 -2.77 -12.93
N PRO A 217 25.92 -1.93 -12.51
CA PRO A 217 24.92 -2.32 -11.54
C PRO A 217 24.00 -3.40 -12.12
N ILE A 218 24.04 -4.59 -11.54
CA ILE A 218 23.08 -5.65 -11.83
C ILE A 218 21.81 -5.34 -11.03
N PHE A 219 20.81 -4.74 -11.68
CA PHE A 219 19.47 -4.63 -11.11
C PHE A 219 18.79 -6.01 -11.14
N THR A 220 19.05 -6.83 -10.12
CA THR A 220 18.34 -8.08 -9.94
C THR A 220 16.95 -7.80 -9.35
N ARG A 221 15.93 -8.23 -10.11
CA ARG A 221 14.56 -8.46 -9.65
C ARG A 221 14.58 -9.01 -8.23
N SER A 222 13.92 -8.36 -7.27
CA SER A 222 13.94 -8.76 -5.85
C SER A 222 13.75 -10.27 -5.69
N PRO A 223 14.82 -11.02 -5.40
CA PRO A 223 14.70 -12.43 -5.15
C PRO A 223 14.41 -12.60 -3.65
N SER A 224 13.48 -13.48 -3.34
CA SER A 224 13.26 -13.97 -1.98
C SER A 224 14.48 -14.81 -1.58
N TYR A 225 15.56 -14.19 -1.14
CA TYR A 225 16.69 -14.88 -0.54
C TYR A 225 16.66 -14.72 0.97
N GLU A 226 17.00 -15.80 1.70
CA GLU A 226 17.52 -15.67 3.06
C GLU A 226 18.77 -14.80 3.00
N GLY A 227 18.68 -13.61 3.59
CA GLY A 227 19.72 -12.60 3.50
C GLY A 227 19.71 -11.72 4.73
N SER A 228 20.84 -11.06 4.97
CA SER A 228 21.00 -10.13 6.07
C SER A 228 20.60 -8.73 5.60
N ARG A 229 19.88 -7.99 6.45
CA ARG A 229 19.44 -6.61 6.19
C ARG A 229 20.34 -5.63 6.93
N PHE A 230 20.91 -4.67 6.22
CA PHE A 230 21.63 -3.54 6.83
C PHE A 230 20.81 -2.28 6.61
N ILE A 231 20.46 -1.60 7.71
CA ILE A 231 19.64 -0.39 7.71
C ILE A 231 20.56 0.77 8.04
N LEU A 232 20.72 1.68 7.07
CA LEU A 232 21.40 2.95 7.28
C LEU A 232 20.35 4.00 7.61
N SER A 233 20.40 4.48 8.86
CA SER A 233 19.64 5.65 9.30
C SER A 233 20.41 6.92 8.96
N LYS A 234 19.69 7.97 8.57
CA LYS A 234 20.28 9.29 8.36
C LYS A 234 20.78 9.84 9.71
N PRO A 235 22.00 10.41 9.78
CA PRO A 235 22.44 11.11 10.99
C PRO A 235 21.66 12.43 11.13
N ASN A 236 21.11 12.68 12.31
CA ASN A 236 20.50 13.95 12.77
C ASN A 236 19.06 14.31 12.37
N ASP A 237 18.12 13.36 12.35
CA ASP A 237 16.72 13.74 12.53
C ASP A 237 15.91 12.59 13.14
N GLU A 238 15.56 12.68 14.43
CA GLU A 238 14.76 11.65 15.13
C GLU A 238 13.35 11.50 14.53
N ASN A 239 12.94 12.43 13.67
CA ASN A 239 11.62 12.47 13.04
C ASN A 239 11.61 12.14 11.54
N ASP A 240 12.76 11.84 10.92
CA ASP A 240 12.87 11.53 9.48
C ASP A 240 13.14 10.04 9.27
N VAL A 241 12.15 9.30 8.76
CA VAL A 241 12.17 7.83 8.65
C VAL A 241 12.85 7.33 7.36
N SER A 242 13.64 8.19 6.71
CA SER A 242 14.39 7.81 5.52
C SER A 242 15.52 6.84 5.89
N SER A 243 15.32 5.56 5.57
CA SER A 243 16.33 4.52 5.76
C SER A 243 16.69 3.87 4.42
N LEU A 244 17.98 3.62 4.21
CA LEU A 244 18.45 2.82 3.08
C LEU A 244 18.60 1.37 3.55
N SER A 245 17.84 0.47 2.94
CA SER A 245 17.88 -0.97 3.22
C SER A 245 18.69 -1.69 2.17
N ILE A 246 19.83 -2.26 2.56
CA ILE A 246 20.66 -3.11 1.71
C ILE A 246 20.40 -4.57 2.08
N ASN A 247 20.02 -5.36 1.09
CA ASN A 247 19.76 -6.80 1.24
C ASN A 247 20.80 -7.57 0.43
N LEU A 248 21.59 -8.39 1.11
CA LEU A 248 22.62 -9.25 0.51
C LEU A 248 22.56 -10.63 1.16
N GLU A 249 23.05 -11.64 0.46
CA GLU A 249 23.34 -12.95 1.05
C GLU A 249 24.28 -12.78 2.26
N ALA A 250 24.13 -13.60 3.30
CA ALA A 250 24.84 -13.42 4.57
C ALA A 250 26.36 -13.25 4.42
N VAL A 251 26.99 -14.03 3.54
CA VAL A 251 28.44 -13.97 3.26
C VAL A 251 28.84 -12.65 2.59
N ALA A 252 28.01 -12.15 1.67
CA ALA A 252 28.23 -10.86 1.01
C ALA A 252 27.98 -9.68 1.97
N MET A 253 27.03 -9.83 2.90
CA MET A 253 26.76 -8.80 3.91
C MET A 253 27.93 -8.60 4.88
N GLU A 254 28.61 -9.66 5.31
CA GLU A 254 29.78 -9.50 6.20
C GLU A 254 30.94 -8.78 5.49
N ARG A 255 31.15 -9.07 4.21
CA ARG A 255 32.13 -8.32 3.39
C ARG A 255 31.72 -6.85 3.23
N PHE A 256 30.43 -6.61 2.95
CA PHE A 256 29.89 -5.26 2.82
C PHE A 256 30.07 -4.45 4.11
N LYS A 257 29.71 -5.00 5.28
CA LYS A 257 29.91 -4.35 6.59
C LYS A 257 31.38 -4.02 6.83
N GLY A 258 32.28 -4.97 6.58
CA GLY A 258 33.72 -4.75 6.76
C GLY A 258 34.22 -3.60 5.89
N LEU A 259 33.81 -3.56 4.62
CA LEU A 259 34.23 -2.53 3.69
C LEU A 259 33.59 -1.17 4.02
N PHE A 260 32.30 -1.15 4.35
CA PHE A 260 31.56 0.03 4.77
C PHE A 260 32.20 0.68 6.00
N ASN A 261 32.50 -0.11 7.04
CA ASN A 261 33.16 0.36 8.26
C ASN A 261 34.56 0.94 7.99
N THR A 262 35.28 0.37 7.02
CA THR A 262 36.63 0.82 6.68
C THR A 262 36.61 2.10 5.84
N THR A 263 35.65 2.23 4.92
CA THR A 263 35.58 3.37 3.99
C THR A 263 34.84 4.58 4.58
N TRP A 264 33.86 4.36 5.46
CA TRP A 264 33.04 5.42 6.05
C TRP A 264 33.04 5.42 7.60
N PRO A 265 34.21 5.53 8.24
CA PRO A 265 34.30 5.44 9.70
C PRO A 265 33.54 6.56 10.42
N GLN A 266 33.31 7.69 9.75
CA GLN A 266 32.61 8.86 10.28
C GLN A 266 31.11 8.62 10.52
N LEU A 267 30.52 7.62 9.86
CA LEU A 267 29.12 7.24 10.08
C LEU A 267 28.94 6.37 11.33
N HIS A 268 30.02 5.98 12.03
CA HIS A 268 29.94 5.24 13.29
C HIS A 268 29.51 6.10 14.49
N SER A 269 29.69 7.42 14.47
CA SER A 269 29.39 8.26 15.64
C SER A 269 27.89 8.43 15.91
N HIS A 270 27.02 7.84 15.10
CA HIS A 270 25.55 7.99 15.16
C HIS A 270 24.78 6.66 15.02
N LEU A 271 25.44 5.52 15.24
CA LEU A 271 24.80 4.23 15.53
C LEU A 271 24.90 3.96 17.04
#